data_AF-A0A1Q3QVG4-F1
#
_entry.id   AF-A0A1Q3QVG4-F1
#
_cell.length_a   1.000
_cell.length_b   1.000
_cell.length_c   1.000
_cell.angle_alpha   90.00
_cell.angle_beta   90.00
_cell.angle_gamma   90.00
#
_symmetry.space_group_name_H-M   'P 1'
#
loop_
_entity.id
_entity.type
_entity.pdbx_description
1 polymer ?
#
loop_
_entity_poly.entity_id
_entity_poly.type
_entity_poly.pdbx_seq_one_letter_code
_entity_poly.pdbx_strand_id
1 'polypeptide(L)'
;MKKLLSTVLQFVMFLLVYAIFSLFPPFHVERVLIATPTYSRIFILDGILITLALYIVIVIIETLVKRLCQVTWTTIAFVLAVILGYVMKFGFITHEF
;
A
#
# COMPACT_ATOMS: atom_id res chain seq x y z
N MET A 1 4.45 -18.68 -17.44
CA MET A 1 3.11 -18.48 -16.86
C MET A 1 3.09 -18.46 -15.33
N LYS A 2 3.72 -19.42 -14.64
CA LYS A 2 3.72 -19.48 -13.16
C LYS A 2 4.23 -18.20 -12.46
N LYS A 3 5.30 -17.58 -12.98
CA LYS A 3 5.86 -16.33 -12.43
C LYS A 3 4.91 -15.14 -12.59
N LEU A 4 4.31 -14.99 -13.77
CA LEU A 4 3.36 -13.91 -14.04
C LEU A 4 2.14 -13.99 -13.12
N LEU A 5 1.56 -15.19 -12.96
CA LEU A 5 0.44 -15.41 -12.05
C LEU A 5 0.80 -15.09 -10.60
N SER A 6 2.00 -15.48 -10.16
CA SER A 6 2.51 -15.13 -8.82
C SER A 6 2.65 -13.62 -8.63
N THR A 7 3.17 -12.90 -9.63
CA THR A 7 3.31 -11.43 -9.58
C THR A 7 1.95 -10.74 -9.53
N VAL A 8 0.99 -11.18 -10.35
CA VAL A 8 -0.38 -10.64 -10.34
C VAL A 8 -1.05 -10.89 -8.99
N LEU A 9 -0.88 -12.08 -8.42
CA LEU A 9 -1.44 -12.39 -7.10
C LEU A 9 -0.81 -11.55 -5.98
N GLN A 10 0.52 -11.36 -6.01
CA GLN A 10 1.21 -10.47 -5.07
C GLN A 10 0.74 -9.02 -5.21
N PHE A 11 0.54 -8.55 -6.45
CA PHE A 11 0.00 -7.21 -6.72
C PHE A 11 -1.40 -7.05 -6.12
N VAL A 12 -2.31 -8.01 -6.37
CA VAL A 12 -3.67 -7.99 -5.80
C VAL A 12 -3.62 -8.01 -4.27
N MET A 13 -2.73 -8.82 -3.68
CA MET A 13 -2.54 -8.88 -2.23
C MET A 13 -2.09 -7.53 -1.67
N PHE A 14 -1.08 -6.89 -2.25
CA PHE A 14 -0.63 -5.56 -1.81
C PHE A 14 -1.72 -4.50 -1.99
N LEU A 15 -2.48 -4.55 -3.09
CA LEU A 15 -3.56 -3.61 -3.35
C LEU A 15 -4.70 -3.76 -2.33
N LEU A 16 -5.09 -5.01 -2.00
CA LEU A 16 -6.13 -5.28 -1.01
C LEU A 16 -5.70 -4.85 0.40
N VAL A 17 -4.46 -5.15 0.78
CA VAL A 17 -3.89 -4.70 2.06
C VAL A 17 -3.91 -3.17 2.13
N TYR A 18 -3.45 -2.49 1.08
CA TYR A 18 -3.49 -1.03 1.04
C TYR A 18 -4.94 -0.52 1.19
N ALA A 19 -5.88 -1.04 0.40
CA ALA A 19 -7.27 -0.62 0.45
C ALA A 19 -7.90 -0.83 1.84
N ILE A 20 -7.77 -2.03 2.41
CA ILE A 20 -8.39 -2.40 3.70
C ILE A 20 -7.86 -1.51 4.82
N PHE A 21 -6.54 -1.38 4.96
CA PHE A 21 -5.94 -0.60 6.03
C PHE A 21 -6.05 0.92 5.82
N SER A 22 -6.33 1.33 4.58
CA SER A 22 -6.67 2.71 4.29
C SER A 22 -8.12 3.05 4.62
N LEU A 23 -9.03 2.07 4.59
CA LEU A 23 -10.44 2.21 4.96
C LEU A 23 -10.67 2.01 6.47
N PHE A 24 -9.90 1.11 7.07
CA PHE A 24 -9.96 0.76 8.48
C PHE A 24 -8.57 0.96 9.11
N PRO A 25 -8.16 2.21 9.37
CA PRO A 25 -6.86 2.52 9.94
C PRO A 25 -6.75 2.06 11.40
N PRO A 26 -5.87 1.10 11.73
CA PRO A 26 -5.71 0.65 13.11
C PRO A 26 -4.88 1.62 13.97
N PHE A 27 -3.95 2.35 13.35
CA PHE A 27 -3.03 3.27 14.02
C PHE A 27 -3.49 4.72 13.96
N HIS A 28 -4.48 5.03 13.11
CA HIS A 28 -5.05 6.37 12.93
C HIS A 28 -3.96 7.42 12.60
N VAL A 29 -2.94 7.01 11.82
CA VAL A 29 -1.89 7.92 11.35
C VAL A 29 -2.45 8.73 10.19
N GLU A 30 -2.89 9.93 10.52
CA GLU A 30 -3.49 10.87 9.59
C GLU A 30 -2.59 12.08 9.36
N ARG A 31 -2.57 12.58 8.13
CA ARG A 31 -1.91 13.83 7.76
C ARG A 31 -2.90 14.74 7.06
N VAL A 32 -3.11 15.91 7.64
CA VAL A 32 -3.84 17.00 6.97
C VAL A 32 -2.97 17.52 5.83
N LEU A 33 -3.47 17.41 4.61
CA LEU A 33 -2.79 17.91 3.41
C LEU A 33 -3.17 19.36 3.12
N ILE A 34 -4.45 19.69 3.27
CA ILE A 34 -5.00 21.02 3.02
C ILE A 34 -6.07 21.29 4.08
N ALA A 35 -6.03 22.45 4.71
CA ALA A 35 -7.09 22.96 5.57
C ALA A 35 -7.50 24.34 5.06
N THR A 36 -8.77 24.45 4.65
CA THR A 36 -9.41 25.72 4.29
C THR A 36 -10.64 25.93 5.19
N PRO A 37 -11.20 27.14 5.25
CA PRO A 37 -12.44 27.40 6.00
C PRO A 37 -13.64 26.58 5.50
N THR A 38 -13.58 26.08 4.26
CA THR A 38 -14.68 25.37 3.59
C THR A 38 -14.51 23.85 3.65
N TYR A 39 -13.27 23.36 3.56
CA TYR A 39 -12.99 21.93 3.59
C TYR A 39 -11.60 21.63 4.15
N SER A 40 -11.46 20.44 4.72
CA SER A 40 -10.17 19.83 5.05
C SER A 40 -9.96 18.54 4.27
N ARG A 41 -8.75 18.35 3.76
CA ARG A 41 -8.33 17.14 3.05
C ARG A 41 -7.31 16.41 3.90
N ILE A 42 -7.69 15.22 4.35
CA ILE A 42 -6.90 14.36 5.22
C ILE A 42 -6.44 13.16 4.40
N PHE A 43 -5.19 12.76 4.62
CA PHE A 43 -4.61 11.55 4.05
C PHE A 43 -4.29 10.57 5.17
N ILE A 44 -4.88 9.39 5.11
CA ILE A 44 -4.62 8.26 6.01
C ILE A 44 -3.38 7.52 5.52
N LEU A 45 -2.31 7.55 6.33
CA LEU A 45 -1.04 6.89 6.01
C LEU A 45 -1.04 5.40 6.35
N ASP A 46 -1.94 4.93 7.21
CA ASP A 46 -1.96 3.53 7.67
C ASP A 46 -1.91 2.52 6.53
N GLY A 47 -2.72 2.73 5.50
CA GLY A 47 -2.76 1.86 4.33
C GLY A 47 -1.40 1.71 3.66
N ILE A 48 -0.69 2.82 3.42
CA ILE A 48 0.62 2.78 2.75
C ILE A 48 1.72 2.26 3.68
N LEU A 49 1.67 2.61 4.97
CA LEU A 49 2.63 2.15 5.97
C LEU A 49 2.56 0.64 6.20
N ILE A 50 1.35 0.09 6.33
CA ILE A 50 1.16 -1.35 6.55
C ILE A 50 1.51 -2.14 5.30
N THR A 51 1.17 -1.64 4.12
CA THR A 51 1.56 -2.28 2.86
C THR A 51 3.08 -2.27 2.67
N LEU A 52 3.76 -1.17 3.03
CA LEU A 52 5.22 -1.08 3.02
C LEU A 52 5.85 -2.05 4.03
N ALA A 53 5.32 -2.12 5.25
CA ALA A 53 5.80 -3.07 6.26
C ALA A 53 5.65 -4.52 5.78
N LEU A 54 4.52 -4.87 5.17
CA LEU A 54 4.29 -6.19 4.59
C LEU A 54 5.29 -6.50 3.47
N TYR A 55 5.57 -5.54 2.59
CA TYR A 55 6.59 -5.69 1.56
C TYR A 55 7.97 -5.98 2.18
N ILE A 56 8.39 -5.23 3.19
CA ILE A 56 9.67 -5.45 3.89
C ILE A 56 9.73 -6.86 4.49
N VAL A 57 8.66 -7.32 5.16
CA VAL A 57 8.60 -8.67 5.73
C VAL A 57 8.75 -9.74 4.65
N ILE A 58 8.06 -9.60 3.51
CA ILE A 58 8.17 -10.55 2.40
C ILE A 58 9.59 -10.58 1.84
N VAL A 59 10.21 -9.40 1.63
CA VAL A 59 11.59 -9.29 1.14
C VAL A 59 12.58 -9.96 2.09
N ILE A 60 12.41 -9.76 3.41
CA ILE A 60 13.26 -10.40 4.43
C ILE A 60 13.08 -11.92 4.40
N ILE A 61 11.85 -12.42 4.30
CA ILE A 61 11.58 -13.86 4.21
C ILE A 61 12.20 -14.44 2.93
N GLU A 62 12.05 -13.77 1.78
CA GLU A 62 12.61 -14.24 0.52
C GLU A 62 14.14 -14.28 0.54
N THR A 63 14.78 -13.27 1.13
CA THR A 63 16.24 -13.20 1.26
C THR A 63 16.78 -14.28 2.21
N LEU A 64 16.10 -14.53 3.34
CA LEU A 64 16.48 -15.56 4.31
C LEU A 64 16.26 -16.98 3.79
N VAL A 65 15.10 -17.25 3.16
CA VAL A 65 14.70 -18.62 2.78
C VAL A 65 15.33 -19.05 1.46
N LYS A 66 15.35 -18.18 0.45
CA LYS A 66 15.69 -18.60 -0.92
C LYS A 66 17.13 -18.31 -1.31
N ARG A 67 17.86 -17.45 -0.58
CA ARG A 67 19.23 -16.94 -0.88
C ARG A 67 19.45 -16.36 -2.30
N LEU A 68 18.50 -16.56 -3.22
CA LEU A 68 18.45 -16.08 -4.59
C LEU A 68 17.42 -14.95 -4.64
N CYS A 69 17.95 -13.75 -4.60
CA CYS A 69 17.26 -12.48 -4.47
C CYS A 69 16.45 -12.11 -5.74
N GLN A 70 15.45 -12.90 -6.15
CA GLN A 70 14.51 -12.52 -7.22
C GLN A 70 13.38 -11.62 -6.70
N VAL A 71 13.76 -10.57 -5.96
CA VAL A 71 12.83 -9.59 -5.35
C VAL A 71 12.30 -8.61 -6.39
N THR A 72 12.87 -8.59 -7.59
CA THR A 72 12.47 -7.65 -8.65
C THR A 72 10.97 -7.72 -8.97
N TRP A 73 10.41 -8.93 -9.02
CA TRP A 73 8.98 -9.12 -9.30
C TRP A 73 8.08 -8.69 -8.14
N THR A 74 8.49 -8.95 -6.90
CA THR A 74 7.77 -8.50 -5.70
C THR A 74 7.80 -6.97 -5.58
N THR A 75 8.94 -6.34 -5.89
CA THR A 75 9.07 -4.88 -5.94
C THR A 75 8.19 -4.27 -7.02
N ILE A 76 8.16 -4.82 -8.23
CA ILE A 76 7.29 -4.32 -9.32
C ILE A 76 5.82 -4.43 -8.91
N ALA A 77 5.41 -5.57 -8.34
CA ALA A 77 4.04 -5.76 -7.85
C ALA A 77 3.68 -4.74 -6.76
N PHE A 78 4.58 -4.51 -5.80
CA PHE A 78 4.38 -3.52 -4.74
C PHE A 78 4.25 -2.10 -5.31
N VAL A 79 5.16 -1.68 -6.18
CA VAL A 79 5.15 -0.34 -6.77
C VAL A 79 3.88 -0.11 -7.58
N LEU A 80 3.45 -1.09 -8.39
CA LEU A 80 2.20 -1.01 -9.13
C LEU A 80 1.00 -0.88 -8.18
N ALA A 81 0.96 -1.62 -7.07
CA ALA A 81 -0.13 -1.56 -6.11
C ALA A 81 -0.20 -0.21 -5.41
N VAL A 82 0.95 0.37 -5.04
CA VAL A 82 1.03 1.71 -4.44
C VAL A 82 0.56 2.78 -5.43
N ILE A 83 1.05 2.74 -6.68
CA ILE A 83 0.62 3.69 -7.72
C ILE A 83 -0.89 3.58 -7.94
N LEU A 84 -1.41 2.36 -8.11
CA LEU A 84 -2.83 2.17 -8.37
C LEU A 84 -3.70 2.59 -7.18
N GLY A 85 -3.30 2.24 -5.95
CA GLY A 85 -4.02 2.65 -4.75
C GLY A 85 -4.03 4.17 -4.55
N TYR A 86 -2.92 4.84 -4.88
CA TYR A 86 -2.86 6.30 -4.88
C TYR A 86 -3.78 6.92 -5.94
N VAL A 87 -3.79 6.37 -7.17
CA VAL A 87 -4.68 6.80 -8.26
C VAL A 87 -6.15 6.59 -7.90
N MET A 88 -6.48 5.49 -7.23
CA MET A 88 -7.81 5.20 -6.68
C MET A 88 -8.18 6.07 -5.48
N LYS A 89 -7.27 6.95 -5.04
CA LYS A 89 -7.43 7.83 -3.88
C LYS A 89 -7.73 7.09 -2.58
N PHE A 90 -7.17 5.90 -2.39
CA PHE A 90 -7.25 5.23 -1.09
C PHE A 90 -6.60 6.10 -0.01
N GLY A 91 -7.37 6.38 1.03
CA GLY A 91 -6.92 7.11 2.22
C GLY A 91 -7.15 8.61 2.16
N PHE A 92 -7.70 9.13 1.05
CA PHE A 92 -8.11 10.52 1.00
C PHE A 92 -9.52 10.69 1.55
N ILE A 93 -9.63 11.41 2.66
CA ILE A 93 -10.90 11.86 3.22
C ILE A 93 -11.00 13.37 3.00
N THR A 94 -12.17 13.82 2.54
CA THR A 94 -12.49 15.24 2.43
C THR A 94 -13.64 15.53 3.40
N HIS A 95 -13.41 16.39 4.38
CA HIS A 95 -14.44 16.89 5.27
C HIS A 95 -14.85 18.29 4.83
N GLU A 96 -16.12 18.47 4.52
CA GLU A 96 -16.74 19.77 4.29
C GLU A 96 -17.35 20.26 5.61
N PHE A 97 -17.15 21.54 5.93
CA PHE A 97 -17.64 22.18 7.17
C PHE A 97 -19.01 22.83 6.98
#